data_AF-A0A4Q3FSC8-F1
#
_entry.id   AF-A0A4Q3FSC8-F1
#
_cell.length_a   1.000
_cell.length_b   1.000
_cell.length_c   1.000
_cell.angle_alpha   90.00
_cell.angle_beta   90.00
_cell.angle_gamma   90.00
#
_symmetry.space_group_name_H-M   'P 1'
#
loop_
_entity.id
_entity.type
_entity.pdbx_description
1 polymer ?
#
loop_
_entity_poly.entity_id
_entity_poly.type
_entity_poly.pdbx_seq_one_letter_code
_entity_poly.pdbx_strand_id
1 'polypeptide(L)'
;MNIKPIKTELDYENALSRLEVIFDADKDTPEGDELEILSILIEKFEDEHYPIDLPDPIEAIKFRMEQMGYNQVDLAKVVGLKSRASEILNKKRKLSEKREQMLKAVFADEPRIEVIAYEGLTVEFCKKIGAGYMIRGIRTVSDFEYEKAIAQMNHALEPEIESIFIVSKPGYSSISSTIVREILKYNGDVSQFIPKEALAFL
;
A
#
# COMPACT_ATOMS: atom_id res chain seq x y z
N MET A 1 -6.12 36.60 33.07
CA MET A 1 -5.58 35.50 32.25
C MET A 1 -5.19 36.06 30.88
N ASN A 2 -3.98 35.81 30.37
CA ASN A 2 -3.49 36.39 29.11
C ASN A 2 -3.20 35.27 28.11
N ILE A 3 -4.26 34.65 27.61
CA ILE A 3 -4.18 33.56 26.62
C ILE A 3 -3.92 34.19 25.25
N LYS A 4 -2.93 33.67 24.53
CA LYS A 4 -2.58 34.11 23.18
C LYS A 4 -2.87 33.01 22.16
N PRO A 5 -3.20 33.34 20.91
CA PRO A 5 -3.30 32.36 19.84
C PRO A 5 -1.96 31.63 19.63
N ILE A 6 -2.01 30.33 19.37
CA ILE A 6 -0.85 29.52 18.98
C ILE A 6 -0.56 29.81 17.50
N LYS A 7 0.65 30.30 17.20
CA LYS A 7 1.07 30.66 15.82
C LYS A 7 2.39 30.03 15.41
N THR A 8 3.15 29.52 16.37
CA THR A 8 4.48 28.95 16.16
C THR A 8 4.60 27.64 16.94
N GLU A 9 5.53 26.77 16.51
CA GLU A 9 5.85 25.52 17.22
C GLU A 9 6.21 25.75 18.69
N LEU A 10 6.91 26.85 18.99
CA LEU A 10 7.25 27.20 20.37
C LEU A 10 6.00 27.56 21.19
N ASP A 11 5.01 28.22 20.60
CA ASP A 11 3.74 28.49 21.29
C ASP A 11 2.98 27.19 21.57
N TYR A 12 3.05 26.25 20.63
CA TYR A 12 2.40 24.94 20.70
C TYR A 12 3.02 24.05 21.79
N GLU A 13 4.35 23.93 21.83
CA GLU A 13 5.06 23.18 22.90
C GLU A 13 4.79 23.76 24.30
N ASN A 14 4.74 25.10 24.41
CA ASN A 14 4.42 25.77 25.66
C ASN A 14 2.94 25.53 26.07
N ALA A 15 2.03 25.50 25.10
CA ALA A 15 0.62 25.19 25.34
C ALA A 15 0.43 23.74 25.80
N LEU A 16 1.08 22.77 25.17
CA LEU A 16 1.09 21.36 25.59
C LEU A 16 1.64 21.19 27.01
N SER A 17 2.80 21.79 27.28
CA SER A 17 3.44 21.75 28.61
C SER A 17 2.54 22.36 29.68
N ARG A 18 1.77 23.41 29.35
CA ARG A 18 0.81 24.02 30.28
C ARG A 18 -0.42 23.13 30.47
N LEU A 19 -0.93 22.55 29.39
CA LEU A 19 -2.09 21.65 29.42
C LEU A 19 -1.82 20.43 30.31
N GLU A 20 -0.62 19.83 30.25
CA GLU A 20 -0.21 18.74 31.14
C GLU A 20 -0.27 19.13 32.63
N VAL A 21 0.11 20.36 32.97
CA VAL A 21 0.13 20.84 34.37
C VAL A 21 -1.29 21.03 34.94
N ILE A 22 -2.26 21.35 34.08
CA ILE A 22 -3.64 21.67 34.49
C ILE A 22 -4.65 20.59 34.06
N PHE A 23 -4.17 19.42 33.59
CA PHE A 23 -4.99 18.37 33.00
C PHE A 23 -6.11 17.86 33.94
N ASP A 24 -5.82 17.82 35.24
CA ASP A 24 -6.76 17.37 36.29
C ASP A 24 -7.57 18.52 36.92
N ALA A 25 -7.58 19.72 36.32
CA ALA A 25 -8.33 20.85 36.84
C ALA A 25 -9.85 20.62 36.81
N ASP A 26 -10.52 20.99 37.90
CA ASP A 26 -11.97 20.86 38.00
C ASP A 26 -12.68 21.84 37.06
N LYS A 27 -13.84 21.42 36.54
CA LYS A 27 -14.74 22.28 35.77
C LYS A 27 -15.19 23.47 36.62
N ASP A 28 -15.41 24.62 35.97
CA ASP A 28 -15.80 25.89 36.61
C ASP A 28 -14.73 26.49 37.55
N THR A 29 -13.46 26.09 37.39
CA THR A 29 -12.29 26.75 37.99
C THR A 29 -11.53 27.57 36.95
N PRO A 30 -10.77 28.61 37.34
CA PRO A 30 -9.94 29.36 36.40
C PRO A 30 -8.98 28.46 35.58
N GLU A 31 -8.47 27.40 36.20
CA GLU A 31 -7.63 26.38 35.56
C GLU A 31 -8.44 25.44 34.65
N GLY A 32 -9.69 25.15 34.98
CA GLY A 32 -10.61 24.40 34.12
C GLY A 32 -11.00 25.18 32.85
N ASP A 33 -11.28 26.47 33.00
CA ASP A 33 -11.51 27.38 31.86
C ASP A 33 -10.25 27.50 30.99
N GLU A 34 -9.06 27.49 31.61
CA GLU A 34 -7.77 27.45 30.91
C GLU A 34 -7.58 26.18 30.08
N LEU A 35 -7.87 25.04 30.69
CA LEU A 35 -7.77 23.73 30.06
C LEU A 35 -8.68 23.65 28.83
N GLU A 36 -9.92 24.11 28.93
CA GLU A 36 -10.87 24.12 27.81
C GLU A 36 -10.36 25.00 26.65
N ILE A 37 -9.90 26.21 26.94
CA ILE A 37 -9.42 27.13 25.90
C ILE A 37 -8.12 26.61 25.25
N LEU A 38 -7.16 26.11 26.04
CA LEU A 38 -5.92 25.55 25.50
C LEU A 38 -6.19 24.34 24.63
N SER A 39 -7.12 23.46 25.02
CA SER A 39 -7.50 22.28 24.23
C SER A 39 -8.00 22.69 22.84
N ILE A 40 -8.88 23.69 22.75
CA ILE A 40 -9.41 24.20 21.47
C ILE A 40 -8.31 24.83 20.60
N LEU A 41 -7.40 25.60 21.22
CA LEU A 41 -6.31 26.26 20.49
C LEU A 41 -5.28 25.25 19.97
N ILE A 42 -4.99 24.21 20.75
CA ILE A 42 -4.10 23.10 20.39
C ILE A 42 -4.73 22.30 19.25
N GLU A 43 -5.98 21.86 19.38
CA GLU A 43 -6.72 21.11 18.34
C GLU A 43 -6.75 21.88 17.02
N LYS A 44 -7.03 23.19 17.06
CA LYS A 44 -7.02 24.02 15.86
C LYS A 44 -5.62 24.12 15.21
N PHE A 45 -4.57 24.23 16.01
CA PHE A 45 -3.20 24.29 15.49
C PHE A 45 -2.79 22.94 14.88
N GLU A 46 -3.13 21.83 15.55
CA GLU A 46 -2.92 20.46 15.07
C GLU A 46 -3.68 20.17 13.77
N ASP A 47 -4.94 20.56 13.63
CA ASP A 47 -5.71 20.39 12.39
C ASP A 47 -5.07 21.12 11.19
N GLU A 48 -4.48 22.30 11.43
CA GLU A 48 -3.84 23.11 10.39
C GLU A 48 -2.41 22.65 10.06
N HIS A 49 -1.64 22.13 11.03
CA HIS A 49 -0.20 21.83 10.88
C HIS A 49 0.14 20.32 10.90
N TYR A 50 -0.70 19.51 11.55
CA TYR A 50 -0.56 18.07 11.77
C TYR A 50 -1.87 17.33 11.47
N PRO A 51 -2.44 17.45 10.25
CA PRO A 51 -3.67 16.77 9.91
C PRO A 51 -3.54 15.28 10.20
N ILE A 52 -4.53 14.70 10.89
CA ILE A 52 -4.56 13.27 11.21
C ILE A 52 -4.70 12.50 9.89
N ASP A 53 -3.56 12.15 9.30
CA ASP A 53 -3.52 11.20 8.20
C ASP A 53 -4.06 9.86 8.70
N LEU A 54 -4.84 9.19 7.85
CA LEU A 54 -5.31 7.82 8.11
C LEU A 54 -4.10 6.98 8.57
N PRO A 55 -4.22 6.22 9.67
CA PRO A 55 -3.11 5.41 10.16
C PRO A 55 -2.67 4.50 9.01
N ASP A 56 -1.37 4.51 8.74
CA ASP A 56 -0.79 3.69 7.68
C ASP A 56 -1.40 2.28 7.75
N PRO A 57 -1.95 1.73 6.65
CA PRO A 57 -2.70 0.49 6.69
C PRO A 57 -1.94 -0.68 7.34
N ILE A 58 -0.61 -0.67 7.28
CA ILE A 58 0.23 -1.67 7.93
C ILE A 58 0.31 -1.44 9.44
N GLU A 59 0.41 -0.20 9.90
CA GLU A 59 0.34 0.14 11.32
C GLU A 59 -1.06 -0.17 11.90
N ALA A 60 -2.13 0.09 11.16
CA ALA A 60 -3.48 -0.32 11.56
C ALA A 60 -3.62 -1.84 11.70
N ILE A 61 -3.02 -2.62 10.79
CA ILE A 61 -2.98 -4.09 10.87
C ILE A 61 -2.16 -4.54 12.09
N LYS A 62 -0.99 -3.97 12.33
CA LYS A 62 -0.14 -4.32 13.49
C LYS A 62 -0.86 -4.02 14.81
N PHE A 63 -1.43 -2.83 14.93
CA PHE A 63 -2.21 -2.41 16.09
C PHE A 63 -3.36 -3.37 16.36
N ARG A 64 -4.09 -3.77 15.31
CA ARG A 64 -5.20 -4.72 15.47
C ARG A 64 -4.74 -6.12 15.84
N MET A 65 -3.61 -6.57 15.30
CA MET A 65 -3.00 -7.85 15.67
C MET A 65 -2.59 -7.86 17.14
N GLU A 66 -1.97 -6.78 17.63
CA GLU A 66 -1.57 -6.63 19.03
C GLU A 66 -2.79 -6.66 19.97
N GLN A 67 -3.84 -5.89 19.66
CA GLN A 67 -5.08 -5.89 20.44
C GLN A 67 -5.76 -7.26 20.54
N MET A 68 -5.61 -8.10 19.51
CA MET A 68 -6.20 -9.43 19.44
C MET A 68 -5.25 -10.53 19.93
N GLY A 69 -4.04 -10.18 20.39
CA GLY A 69 -3.01 -11.14 20.80
C GLY A 69 -2.47 -11.99 19.65
N TYR A 70 -2.66 -11.56 18.41
CA TYR A 70 -2.19 -12.25 17.22
C TYR A 70 -0.76 -11.85 16.89
N ASN A 71 0.04 -12.85 16.53
CA ASN A 71 1.41 -12.63 16.08
C ASN A 71 1.51 -12.86 14.55
N GLN A 72 2.69 -12.59 14.01
CA GLN A 72 2.96 -12.75 12.57
C GLN A 72 2.72 -14.18 12.05
N VAL A 73 2.85 -15.21 12.89
CA VAL A 73 2.54 -16.60 12.51
C VAL A 73 1.04 -16.78 12.32
N ASP A 74 0.22 -16.10 13.11
CA ASP A 74 -1.24 -16.14 12.97
C ASP A 74 -1.70 -15.36 11.74
N LEU A 75 -1.09 -14.21 11.46
CA LEU A 75 -1.31 -13.51 10.18
C LEU A 75 -0.95 -14.41 8.99
N ALA A 76 0.17 -15.13 9.08
CA ALA A 76 0.61 -16.06 8.03
C ALA A 76 -0.38 -17.20 7.77
N LYS A 77 -1.12 -17.66 8.78
CA LYS A 77 -2.19 -18.66 8.61
C LYS A 77 -3.36 -18.09 7.81
N VAL A 78 -3.69 -16.82 8.00
CA VAL A 78 -4.77 -16.13 7.28
C VAL A 78 -4.37 -15.80 5.84
N VAL A 79 -3.16 -15.27 5.63
CA VAL A 79 -2.66 -14.90 4.28
C VAL A 79 -2.02 -16.06 3.50
N GLY A 80 -2.04 -17.26 4.09
CA GLY A 80 -1.59 -18.53 3.51
C GLY A 80 -0.07 -18.75 3.43
N LEU A 81 0.76 -17.72 3.59
CA LEU A 81 2.22 -17.82 3.49
C LEU A 81 2.95 -16.89 4.48
N LYS A 82 3.92 -17.44 5.22
CA LYS A 82 4.76 -16.70 6.18
C LYS A 82 5.58 -15.58 5.52
N SER A 83 6.03 -15.80 4.27
CA SER A 83 6.71 -14.79 3.47
C SER A 83 5.80 -13.61 3.13
N ARG A 84 4.53 -13.87 2.78
CA ARG A 84 3.55 -12.82 2.47
C ARG A 84 3.20 -11.97 3.69
N ALA A 85 3.01 -12.58 4.85
CA ALA A 85 2.79 -11.85 6.10
C ALA A 85 3.97 -10.92 6.44
N SER A 86 5.20 -11.37 6.20
CA SER A 86 6.40 -10.55 6.38
C SER A 86 6.53 -9.43 5.35
N GLU A 87 6.16 -9.66 4.10
CA GLU A 87 6.18 -8.63 3.05
C GLU A 87 5.19 -7.50 3.33
N ILE A 88 3.99 -7.84 3.79
CA ILE A 88 2.92 -6.91 4.19
C ILE A 88 3.38 -6.06 5.38
N LEU A 89 3.84 -6.69 6.47
CA LEU A 89 4.18 -5.99 7.71
C LEU A 89 5.42 -5.09 7.62
N ASN A 90 6.30 -5.33 6.66
CA ASN A 90 7.53 -4.54 6.48
C ASN A 90 7.42 -3.47 5.37
N LYS A 91 6.20 -3.14 4.91
CA LYS A 91 5.96 -2.20 3.80
C LYS A 91 6.86 -2.48 2.58
N LYS A 92 7.26 -3.74 2.35
CA LYS A 92 8.10 -4.10 1.20
C LYS A 92 7.23 -4.28 -0.03
N ARG A 93 6.68 -3.17 -0.49
CA ARG A 93 6.24 -2.97 -1.86
C ARG A 93 6.75 -1.62 -2.38
N LYS A 94 8.07 -1.50 -2.46
CA LYS A 94 8.64 -0.94 -3.68
C LYS A 94 8.65 -2.08 -4.69
N LEU A 95 8.03 -1.89 -5.85
CA LEU A 95 8.50 -2.60 -7.05
C LEU A 95 10.01 -2.32 -7.09
N SER A 96 10.82 -3.38 -6.97
CA SER A 96 12.26 -3.18 -7.04
C SER A 96 12.56 -2.55 -8.39
N GLU A 97 13.31 -1.47 -8.42
CA GLU A 97 13.93 -0.92 -9.64
C GLU A 97 14.48 -2.04 -10.54
N LYS A 98 15.02 -3.10 -9.92
CA LYS A 98 15.43 -4.38 -10.53
C LYS A 98 14.37 -5.02 -11.45
N ARG A 99 13.08 -4.98 -11.11
CA ARG A 99 11.98 -5.56 -11.91
C ARG A 99 11.64 -4.68 -13.12
N GLU A 100 11.67 -3.37 -12.96
CA GLU A 100 11.48 -2.45 -14.08
C GLU A 100 12.63 -2.60 -15.07
N GLN A 101 13.88 -2.61 -14.58
CA GLN A 101 15.07 -2.86 -15.39
C GLN A 101 15.01 -4.23 -16.09
N MET A 102 14.57 -5.28 -15.38
CA MET A 102 14.38 -6.61 -15.96
C MET A 102 13.36 -6.60 -17.10
N LEU A 103 12.20 -5.96 -16.92
CA LEU A 103 11.17 -5.87 -17.96
C LEU A 103 11.66 -5.04 -19.16
N LYS A 104 12.35 -3.92 -18.91
CA LYS A 104 12.98 -3.12 -19.97
C LYS A 104 14.00 -3.92 -20.76
N ALA A 105 14.78 -4.78 -20.10
CA ALA A 105 15.74 -5.64 -20.78
C ALA A 105 15.05 -6.74 -21.62
N VAL A 106 14.00 -7.37 -21.10
CA VAL A 106 13.24 -8.41 -21.83
C VAL A 106 12.56 -7.87 -23.08
N PHE A 107 12.08 -6.63 -23.03
CA PHE A 107 11.35 -6.00 -24.14
C PHE A 107 12.18 -4.96 -24.91
N ALA A 108 13.51 -4.96 -24.75
CA ALA A 108 14.38 -3.94 -25.34
C ALA A 108 14.25 -3.83 -26.87
N ASP A 109 13.97 -4.95 -27.54
CA ASP A 109 13.86 -5.04 -29.00
C ASP A 109 12.41 -4.88 -29.52
N GLU A 110 11.43 -4.62 -28.65
CA GLU A 110 10.03 -4.46 -29.03
C GLU A 110 9.56 -3.00 -28.86
N PRO A 111 9.60 -2.18 -29.94
CA PRO A 111 9.31 -0.75 -29.85
C PRO A 111 7.84 -0.43 -29.53
N ARG A 112 6.94 -1.41 -29.61
CA ARG A 112 5.52 -1.23 -29.25
C ARG A 112 5.25 -1.38 -27.75
N ILE A 113 6.25 -1.78 -26.95
CA ILE A 113 6.09 -2.03 -25.52
C ILE A 113 6.83 -0.95 -24.73
N GLU A 114 6.09 -0.29 -23.83
CA GLU A 114 6.64 0.64 -22.86
C GLU A 114 6.46 0.06 -21.44
N VAL A 115 7.50 0.17 -20.61
CA VAL A 115 7.49 -0.30 -19.23
C VAL A 115 7.48 0.92 -18.31
N ILE A 116 6.35 1.15 -17.64
CA ILE A 116 6.15 2.27 -16.72
C ILE A 116 5.78 1.73 -15.34
N ALA A 117 6.51 2.20 -14.32
CA ALA A 117 6.12 1.99 -12.92
C ALA A 117 5.11 3.06 -12.51
N TYR A 118 4.07 2.66 -11.76
CA TYR A 118 3.05 3.57 -11.25
C TYR A 118 2.65 3.19 -9.82
N GLU A 119 2.07 4.17 -9.12
CA GLU A 119 1.47 4.02 -7.80
C GLU A 119 0.01 4.52 -7.87
N GLY A 120 -0.86 3.98 -7.03
CA GLY A 120 -2.30 4.28 -7.03
C GLY A 120 -3.15 3.28 -7.81
N LEU A 121 -4.37 3.69 -8.20
CA LEU A 121 -5.33 2.84 -8.91
C LEU A 121 -4.90 2.62 -10.37
N THR A 122 -4.88 1.35 -10.80
CA THR A 122 -4.51 0.99 -12.18
C THR A 122 -5.39 1.69 -13.22
N VAL A 123 -6.69 1.83 -12.95
CA VAL A 123 -7.65 2.44 -13.88
C VAL A 123 -7.39 3.94 -14.06
N GLU A 124 -7.01 4.65 -13.00
CA GLU A 124 -6.59 6.06 -13.07
C GLU A 124 -5.29 6.23 -13.85
N PHE A 125 -4.34 5.31 -13.65
CA PHE A 125 -3.10 5.29 -14.44
C PHE A 125 -3.40 5.06 -15.93
N CYS A 126 -4.27 4.11 -16.26
CA CYS A 126 -4.71 3.88 -17.63
C CYS A 126 -5.33 5.13 -18.25
N LYS A 127 -6.19 5.83 -17.51
CA LYS A 127 -6.77 7.13 -17.94
C LYS A 127 -5.68 8.16 -18.21
N LYS A 128 -4.71 8.30 -17.30
CA LYS A 128 -3.61 9.28 -17.40
C LYS A 128 -2.77 9.08 -18.67
N ILE A 129 -2.56 7.84 -19.08
CA ILE A 129 -1.79 7.52 -20.30
C ILE A 129 -2.68 7.40 -21.56
N GLY A 130 -3.99 7.62 -21.44
CA GLY A 130 -4.93 7.49 -22.56
C GLY A 130 -5.16 6.05 -23.03
N ALA A 131 -4.99 5.06 -22.15
CA ALA A 131 -5.25 3.66 -22.47
C ALA A 131 -6.75 3.33 -22.37
N GLY A 132 -7.34 2.85 -23.46
CA GLY A 132 -8.73 2.41 -23.51
C GLY A 132 -8.96 0.94 -23.12
N TYR A 133 -7.90 0.14 -23.00
CA TYR A 133 -8.02 -1.30 -22.73
C TYR A 133 -6.97 -1.79 -21.72
N MET A 134 -7.40 -2.68 -20.83
CA MET A 134 -6.55 -3.45 -19.93
C MET A 134 -6.60 -4.92 -20.30
N ILE A 135 -5.44 -5.57 -20.43
CA ILE A 135 -5.37 -7.01 -20.72
C ILE A 135 -5.08 -7.77 -19.42
N ARG A 136 -5.91 -8.78 -19.11
CA ARG A 136 -5.79 -9.63 -17.92
C ARG A 136 -5.71 -11.10 -18.31
N GLY A 137 -4.71 -11.80 -17.79
CA GLY A 137 -4.56 -13.24 -18.03
C GLY A 137 -5.29 -14.07 -16.96
N ILE A 138 -6.09 -15.04 -17.38
CA ILE A 138 -6.78 -15.98 -16.48
C ILE A 138 -6.30 -17.42 -16.74
N ARG A 139 -6.14 -18.21 -15.67
CA ARG A 139 -5.69 -19.61 -15.75
C ARG A 139 -6.73 -20.59 -15.23
N THR A 140 -7.53 -20.14 -14.27
CA THR A 140 -8.54 -20.94 -13.58
C THR A 140 -9.86 -20.20 -13.50
N VAL A 141 -10.93 -20.91 -13.14
CA VAL A 141 -12.25 -20.31 -12.91
C VAL A 141 -12.20 -19.32 -11.74
N SER A 142 -11.43 -19.63 -10.69
CA SER A 142 -11.23 -18.71 -9.56
C SER A 142 -10.51 -17.42 -9.94
N ASP A 143 -9.52 -17.48 -10.84
CA ASP A 143 -8.87 -16.26 -11.34
C ASP A 143 -9.90 -15.40 -12.09
N PHE A 144 -10.75 -16.03 -12.90
CA PHE A 144 -11.79 -15.32 -13.65
C PHE A 144 -12.79 -14.62 -12.73
N GLU A 145 -13.26 -15.26 -11.67
CA GLU A 145 -14.19 -14.62 -10.72
C GLU A 145 -13.58 -13.40 -10.03
N TYR A 146 -12.33 -13.53 -9.56
CA TYR A 146 -11.59 -12.43 -8.94
C TYR A 146 -11.34 -11.27 -9.92
N GLU A 147 -10.85 -11.59 -11.11
CA GLU A 147 -10.52 -10.62 -12.15
C GLU A 147 -11.78 -9.94 -12.73
N LYS A 148 -12.90 -10.66 -12.82
CA LYS A 148 -14.21 -10.11 -13.20
C LYS A 148 -14.71 -9.09 -12.19
N ALA A 149 -14.59 -9.37 -10.89
CA ALA A 149 -14.99 -8.42 -9.86
C ALA A 149 -14.21 -7.10 -9.95
N ILE A 150 -12.88 -7.19 -10.15
CA ILE A 150 -12.02 -6.01 -10.35
C ILE A 150 -12.42 -5.24 -11.61
N ALA A 151 -12.68 -5.93 -12.72
CA ALA A 151 -13.10 -5.28 -13.96
C ALA A 151 -14.41 -4.52 -13.80
N GLN A 152 -15.39 -5.08 -13.08
CA GLN A 152 -16.66 -4.41 -12.79
C GLN A 152 -16.46 -3.13 -11.96
N MET A 153 -15.58 -3.18 -10.96
CA MET A 153 -15.25 -1.99 -10.16
C MET A 153 -14.53 -0.93 -10.99
N ASN A 154 -13.57 -1.33 -11.82
CA ASN A 154 -12.85 -0.40 -12.69
C ASN A 154 -13.79 0.25 -13.72
N HIS A 155 -14.72 -0.51 -14.31
CA HIS A 155 -15.70 0.04 -15.24
C HIS A 155 -16.67 1.01 -14.55
N ALA A 156 -17.03 0.77 -13.29
CA ALA A 156 -17.85 1.71 -12.51
C ALA A 156 -17.11 3.03 -12.22
N LEU A 157 -15.78 3.00 -12.09
CA LEU A 157 -14.94 4.18 -11.87
C LEU A 157 -14.63 4.93 -13.18
N GLU A 158 -14.27 4.20 -14.24
CA GLU A 158 -13.93 4.74 -15.56
C GLU A 158 -14.55 3.88 -16.67
N PRO A 159 -15.77 4.20 -17.12
CA PRO A 159 -16.51 3.40 -18.10
C PRO A 159 -15.82 3.27 -19.47
N GLU A 160 -14.94 4.21 -19.82
CA GLU A 160 -14.23 4.25 -21.11
C GLU A 160 -13.05 3.25 -21.17
N ILE A 161 -12.70 2.61 -20.04
CA ILE A 161 -11.57 1.68 -19.96
C ILE A 161 -12.08 0.25 -19.82
N GLU A 162 -11.88 -0.53 -20.88
CA GLU A 162 -12.39 -1.89 -20.97
C GLU A 162 -11.38 -2.94 -20.51
N SER A 163 -11.86 -4.02 -19.88
CA SER A 163 -11.02 -5.14 -19.46
C SER A 163 -11.18 -6.33 -20.39
N ILE A 164 -10.09 -6.76 -21.02
CA ILE A 164 -10.03 -7.91 -21.93
C ILE A 164 -9.35 -9.07 -21.22
N PHE A 165 -10.04 -10.21 -21.14
CA PHE A 165 -9.51 -11.43 -20.53
C PHE A 165 -8.92 -12.38 -21.57
N ILE A 166 -7.68 -12.83 -21.35
CA ILE A 166 -7.02 -13.84 -22.18
C ILE A 166 -6.86 -15.12 -21.36
N VAL A 167 -7.40 -16.21 -21.88
CA VAL A 167 -7.24 -17.54 -21.27
C VAL A 167 -5.85 -18.08 -21.60
N SER A 168 -5.14 -18.51 -20.56
CA SER A 168 -3.81 -19.11 -20.70
C SER A 168 -3.90 -20.48 -21.39
N LYS A 169 -2.94 -20.81 -22.27
CA LYS A 169 -2.85 -22.16 -22.87
C LYS A 169 -2.58 -23.22 -21.78
N PRO A 170 -3.23 -24.39 -21.84
CA PRO A 170 -2.90 -25.52 -20.98
C PRO A 170 -1.40 -25.86 -21.10
N GLY A 171 -0.69 -25.94 -19.98
CA GLY A 171 0.76 -26.20 -19.93
C GLY A 171 1.62 -25.06 -19.37
N TYR A 172 1.12 -23.82 -19.35
CA TYR A 172 1.77 -22.68 -18.67
C TYR A 172 1.15 -22.33 -17.32
N SER A 173 0.14 -23.09 -16.88
CA SER A 173 -0.58 -22.87 -15.61
C SER A 173 0.27 -23.18 -14.38
N SER A 174 1.26 -24.07 -14.50
CA SER A 174 2.13 -24.50 -13.40
C SER A 174 3.27 -23.51 -13.09
N ILE A 175 3.57 -22.58 -14.00
CA ILE A 175 4.65 -21.62 -13.82
C ILE A 175 4.14 -20.45 -12.98
N SER A 176 4.63 -20.36 -11.74
CA SER A 176 4.38 -19.23 -10.84
C SER A 176 5.69 -18.63 -10.35
N SER A 177 5.72 -17.32 -10.12
CA SER A 177 6.90 -16.64 -9.55
C SER A 177 7.28 -17.19 -8.18
N THR A 178 6.33 -17.76 -7.43
CA THR A 178 6.61 -18.41 -6.14
C THR A 178 7.47 -19.66 -6.33
N ILE A 179 7.06 -20.56 -7.23
CA ILE A 179 7.80 -21.80 -7.52
C ILE A 179 9.18 -21.48 -8.11
N VAL A 180 9.26 -20.53 -9.05
CA VAL A 180 10.55 -20.12 -9.65
C VAL A 180 11.52 -19.56 -8.60
N ARG A 181 11.03 -18.72 -7.67
CA ARG A 181 11.86 -18.21 -6.57
C ARG A 181 12.31 -19.29 -5.60
N GLU A 182 11.50 -20.31 -5.39
CA GLU A 182 11.85 -21.45 -4.54
C GLU A 182 12.97 -22.29 -5.18
N ILE A 183 12.87 -22.59 -6.47
CA ILE A 183 13.92 -23.29 -7.22
C ILE A 183 15.25 -22.51 -7.14
N LEU A 184 15.21 -21.19 -7.36
CA LEU A 184 16.39 -20.32 -7.25
C LEU A 184 17.01 -20.35 -5.85
N LYS A 185 16.18 -20.34 -4.79
CA LYS A 185 16.64 -20.40 -3.40
C LYS A 185 17.44 -21.68 -3.10
N TYR A 186 17.16 -22.76 -3.82
CA TYR A 186 17.86 -24.05 -3.70
C TYR A 186 18.83 -24.31 -4.86
N ASN A 187 19.30 -23.24 -5.53
CA ASN A 187 20.29 -23.28 -6.60
C ASN A 187 19.88 -24.15 -7.81
N GLY A 188 18.58 -24.36 -8.02
CA GLY A 188 18.07 -25.04 -9.21
C GLY A 188 18.07 -24.15 -10.44
N ASP A 189 18.13 -24.78 -11.62
CA ASP A 189 18.10 -24.08 -12.91
C ASP A 189 16.67 -23.66 -13.29
N VAL A 190 16.49 -22.36 -13.53
CA VAL A 190 15.21 -21.76 -13.95
C VAL A 190 15.24 -21.23 -15.38
N SER A 191 16.34 -21.40 -16.12
CA SER A 191 16.54 -20.87 -17.47
C SER A 191 15.46 -21.30 -18.47
N GLN A 192 14.83 -22.45 -18.23
CA GLN A 192 13.71 -22.96 -19.02
C GLN A 192 12.35 -22.28 -18.73
N PHE A 193 12.22 -21.56 -17.61
CA PHE A 193 10.95 -20.97 -17.16
C PHE A 193 10.90 -19.44 -17.33
N ILE A 194 12.01 -18.80 -17.69
CA ILE A 194 12.11 -17.35 -17.83
C ILE A 194 12.92 -16.96 -19.09
N PRO A 195 12.70 -15.75 -19.64
CA PRO A 195 13.53 -15.22 -20.73
C PRO A 195 15.01 -15.12 -20.32
N LYS A 196 15.92 -15.24 -21.30
CA LYS A 196 17.37 -15.21 -21.05
C LYS A 196 17.82 -13.86 -20.50
N GLU A 197 17.21 -12.80 -21.00
CA GLU A 197 17.45 -11.40 -20.65
C GLU A 197 17.09 -11.15 -19.18
N ALA A 198 16.12 -11.90 -18.64
CA ALA A 198 15.69 -11.78 -17.24
C ALA A 198 16.67 -12.45 -16.26
N LEU A 199 17.52 -13.39 -16.71
CA LEU A 199 18.45 -14.12 -15.84
C LEU A 199 19.46 -13.20 -15.15
N ALA A 200 19.87 -12.11 -15.81
CA ALA A 200 20.79 -11.12 -15.25
C ALA A 200 20.22 -10.35 -14.03
N PHE A 201 18.91 -10.47 -13.79
CA PHE A 201 18.19 -9.73 -12.75
C PHE A 201 17.64 -10.62 -11.63
N LEU A 202 17.99 -11.91 -11.62
CA LEU A 202 17.65 -12.82 -10.52
C LEU A 202 18.71 -12.75 -9.41
#